data_AF-A0A9X1QYB7-F1
#
_entry.id   AF-A0A9X1QYB7-F1
#
_cell.length_a   1.000
_cell.length_b   1.000
_cell.length_c   1.000
_cell.angle_alpha   90.00
_cell.angle_beta   90.00
_cell.angle_gamma   90.00
#
_symmetry.space_group_name_H-M   'P 1'
#
loop_
_entity.id
_entity.type
_entity.pdbx_description
1 polymer ?
#
loop_
_entity_poly.entity_id
_entity_poly.type
_entity_poly.pdbx_seq_one_letter_code
_entity_poly.pdbx_strand_id
1 'polypeptide(L)'
;MFKSPFSFNGRIRRTEFGISYALFLFFIYGFAFIIEQLNISGLQLLLPFAAAYWFLVAQGAKRCHDLGNNGFYQLIPFYIFAMIFSEGEKRKNKYGQDPKLQELLDREVSTPAKAAQFISPEKGILKKLGSELLSGILMTALAVALVSYFLRDDGWGNFIIECILIIAGYFTVLAVSFNRNNFTNSSTFFIVHRAAFSIGWYLVIVIYEVYSNNITELNFAGISGDIAYLIGSFILTYIPYFYYKTRKNQNLISLEA
;
A
#
# COMPACT_ATOMS: atom_id res chain seq x y z
N MET A 1 -2.97 -22.12 8.75
CA MET A 1 -3.72 -20.84 8.75
C MET A 1 -2.70 -19.73 8.96
N PHE A 2 -2.82 -18.60 8.25
CA PHE A 2 -1.79 -17.55 8.09
C PHE A 2 -0.54 -17.94 7.29
N LYS A 3 -0.72 -18.34 6.03
CA LYS A 3 0.41 -18.43 5.09
C LYS A 3 0.87 -16.99 4.75
N SER A 4 2.07 -16.59 5.17
CA SER A 4 2.70 -15.28 4.91
C SER A 4 1.88 -14.05 5.36
N PRO A 5 1.68 -13.83 6.67
CA PRO A 5 0.74 -12.82 7.19
C PRO A 5 1.09 -11.36 6.87
N PHE A 6 2.36 -11.03 6.66
CA PHE A 6 2.82 -9.68 6.32
C PHE A 6 2.95 -9.44 4.81
N SER A 7 2.52 -10.38 3.98
CA SER A 7 2.54 -10.28 2.51
C SER A 7 1.18 -9.84 2.00
N PHE A 8 1.13 -9.02 0.96
CA PHE A 8 -0.14 -8.66 0.28
C PHE A 8 -0.59 -9.73 -0.72
N ASN A 9 0.25 -10.73 -1.01
CA ASN A 9 -0.04 -11.71 -2.04
C ASN A 9 -0.93 -12.84 -1.51
N GLY A 10 -1.84 -13.29 -2.37
CA GLY A 10 -2.75 -14.39 -2.10
C GLY A 10 -4.15 -13.91 -1.71
N ARG A 11 -4.92 -14.85 -1.17
CA ARG A 11 -6.35 -14.71 -0.87
C ARG A 11 -6.62 -15.31 0.50
N ILE A 12 -7.46 -14.65 1.29
CA ILE A 12 -7.89 -15.15 2.60
C ILE A 12 -9.41 -15.14 2.71
N ARG A 13 -9.93 -16.12 3.46
CA ARG A 13 -11.37 -16.26 3.72
C ARG A 13 -11.81 -15.30 4.82
N ARG A 14 -13.13 -15.12 4.95
CA ARG A 14 -13.75 -14.29 6.01
C ARG A 14 -13.32 -14.68 7.42
N THR A 15 -13.12 -15.97 7.71
CA THR A 15 -12.69 -16.45 9.03
C THR A 15 -11.28 -16.00 9.37
N GLU A 16 -10.35 -16.18 8.43
CA GLU A 16 -8.96 -15.74 8.58
C GLU A 16 -8.89 -14.22 8.74
N PHE A 17 -9.62 -13.46 7.90
CA PHE A 17 -9.72 -12.01 8.03
C PHE A 17 -10.34 -11.56 9.36
N GLY A 18 -11.41 -12.21 9.81
CA GLY A 18 -12.05 -11.92 11.10
C GLY A 18 -11.11 -12.14 12.28
N ILE A 19 -10.33 -13.23 12.26
CA ILE A 19 -9.30 -13.48 13.28
C ILE A 19 -8.19 -12.42 13.20
N SER A 20 -7.73 -12.06 12.00
CA SER A 20 -6.74 -10.99 11.84
C SER A 20 -7.22 -9.65 12.40
N TYR A 21 -8.48 -9.30 12.14
CA TYR A 21 -9.08 -8.07 12.65
C TYR A 21 -9.23 -8.10 14.18
N ALA A 22 -9.68 -9.24 14.73
CA ALA A 22 -9.77 -9.42 16.17
C ALA A 22 -8.40 -9.34 16.86
N LEU A 23 -7.36 -9.95 16.29
CA LEU A 23 -5.98 -9.85 16.78
C LEU A 23 -5.47 -8.41 16.74
N PHE A 24 -5.77 -7.67 15.67
CA PHE A 24 -5.43 -6.26 15.57
C PHE A 24 -6.14 -5.43 16.65
N LEU A 25 -7.44 -5.62 16.86
CA LEU A 25 -8.18 -4.92 17.92
C LEU A 25 -7.63 -5.25 19.31
N PHE A 26 -7.39 -6.53 19.59
CA PHE A 26 -6.78 -6.97 20.85
C PHE A 26 -5.42 -6.30 21.07
N PHE A 27 -4.60 -6.21 20.03
CA PHE A 27 -3.32 -5.52 20.08
C PHE A 27 -3.49 -4.03 20.40
N ILE A 28 -4.35 -3.31 19.67
CA ILE A 28 -4.55 -1.86 19.86
C ILE A 28 -5.07 -1.54 21.26
N TYR A 29 -6.11 -2.24 21.72
CA TYR A 29 -6.70 -1.98 23.05
C TYR A 29 -5.83 -2.51 24.19
N GLY A 30 -5.17 -3.66 24.00
CA GLY A 30 -4.22 -4.19 24.98
C GLY A 30 -3.03 -3.27 25.17
N PHE A 31 -2.47 -2.72 24.09
CA PHE A 31 -1.39 -1.74 24.19
C PHE A 31 -1.84 -0.42 24.79
N ALA A 32 -3.05 0.07 24.50
CA ALA A 32 -3.58 1.28 25.12
C ALA A 32 -3.54 1.20 26.66
N PHE A 33 -3.94 0.06 27.23
CA PHE A 33 -3.87 -0.19 28.67
C PHE A 33 -2.42 -0.22 29.20
N ILE A 34 -1.49 -0.86 28.48
CA ILE A 34 -0.07 -0.95 28.88
C ILE A 34 0.60 0.43 28.85
N ILE A 35 0.28 1.25 27.85
CA ILE A 35 0.84 2.60 27.68
C ILE A 35 0.49 3.47 28.89
N GLU A 36 -0.77 3.41 29.35
CA GLU A 36 -1.25 4.16 30.52
C GLU A 36 -0.51 3.73 31.80
N GLN A 37 -0.27 2.42 31.99
CA GLN A 37 0.35 1.91 33.20
C GLN A 37 1.88 2.11 33.26
N LEU A 38 2.55 2.06 32.11
CA LEU A 38 4.02 2.07 32.04
C LEU A 38 4.62 3.40 31.58
N ASN A 39 3.79 4.42 31.32
CA ASN A 39 4.20 5.76 30.91
C ASN A 39 5.16 5.75 29.69
N ILE A 40 4.88 4.85 28.73
CA ILE A 40 5.71 4.61 27.55
C ILE A 40 5.60 5.80 26.59
N SER A 41 6.75 6.29 26.11
CA SER A 41 6.79 7.39 25.15
C SER A 41 6.26 6.99 23.77
N GLY A 42 5.66 7.95 23.05
CA GLY A 42 5.10 7.72 21.71
C GLY A 42 6.09 7.12 20.70
N LEU A 43 7.37 7.49 20.79
CA LEU A 43 8.41 7.01 19.87
C LEU A 43 8.66 5.49 19.97
N GLN A 44 8.59 4.94 21.18
CA GLN A 44 8.76 3.49 21.43
C GLN A 44 7.59 2.67 20.86
N LEU A 45 6.47 3.32 20.57
CA LEU A 45 5.26 2.71 20.05
C LEU A 45 5.20 2.74 18.50
N LEU A 46 6.02 3.56 17.85
CA LEU A 46 5.97 3.72 16.39
C LEU A 46 6.13 2.37 15.66
N LEU A 47 7.16 1.60 15.99
CA LEU A 47 7.46 0.31 15.36
C LEU A 47 6.37 -0.76 15.60
N PRO A 48 5.93 -1.03 16.85
CA PRO A 48 4.90 -2.05 17.09
C PRO A 48 3.55 -1.68 16.44
N PHE A 49 3.15 -0.40 16.46
CA PHE A 49 1.95 0.03 15.74
C PHE A 49 2.12 -0.07 14.22
N ALA A 50 3.26 0.35 13.65
CA ALA A 50 3.52 0.20 12.23
C ALA A 50 3.43 -1.27 11.76
N ALA A 51 3.99 -2.20 12.54
CA ALA A 51 3.88 -3.62 12.26
C ALA A 51 2.44 -4.14 12.34
N ALA A 52 1.65 -3.70 13.33
CA ALA A 52 0.26 -4.09 13.49
C ALA A 52 -0.63 -3.55 12.35
N TYR A 53 -0.44 -2.29 11.95
CA TYR A 53 -1.13 -1.71 10.81
C TYR A 53 -0.72 -2.40 9.51
N TRP A 54 0.57 -2.70 9.30
CA TRP A 54 1.02 -3.45 8.13
C TRP A 54 0.38 -4.83 8.05
N PHE A 55 0.32 -5.55 9.18
CA PHE A 55 -0.39 -6.81 9.26
C PHE A 55 -1.86 -6.68 8.86
N LEU A 56 -2.58 -5.71 9.43
CA LEU A 56 -3.99 -5.50 9.11
C LEU A 56 -4.21 -5.19 7.62
N VAL A 57 -3.43 -4.26 7.06
CA VAL A 57 -3.55 -3.85 5.66
C VAL A 57 -3.18 -5.00 4.72
N ALA A 58 -2.19 -5.82 5.07
CA ALA A 58 -1.82 -7.00 4.31
C ALA A 58 -2.95 -8.05 4.28
N GLN A 59 -3.59 -8.31 5.42
CA GLN A 59 -4.70 -9.24 5.51
C GLN A 59 -5.95 -8.70 4.81
N GLY A 60 -6.28 -7.41 5.00
CA GLY A 60 -7.38 -6.76 4.29
C GLY A 60 -7.20 -6.76 2.77
N ALA A 61 -5.96 -6.60 2.29
CA ALA A 61 -5.67 -6.70 0.86
C ALA A 61 -5.96 -8.10 0.32
N LYS A 62 -5.50 -9.17 1.00
CA LYS A 62 -5.81 -10.55 0.62
C LYS A 62 -7.32 -10.85 0.69
N ARG A 63 -8.05 -10.20 1.59
CA ARG A 63 -9.50 -10.34 1.67
C ARG A 63 -10.20 -9.67 0.50
N CYS A 64 -9.75 -8.48 0.10
CA CYS A 64 -10.23 -7.82 -1.12
C CYS A 64 -9.95 -8.67 -2.36
N HIS A 65 -8.75 -9.26 -2.43
CA HIS A 65 -8.36 -10.17 -3.51
C HIS A 65 -9.27 -11.40 -3.59
N ASP A 66 -9.73 -11.90 -2.45
CA ASP A 66 -10.69 -13.01 -2.41
C ASP A 66 -12.07 -12.61 -2.96
N LEU A 67 -12.45 -11.34 -2.84
CA LEU A 67 -13.66 -10.76 -3.42
C LEU A 67 -13.51 -10.33 -4.88
N GLY A 68 -12.37 -10.63 -5.52
CA GLY A 68 -12.07 -10.22 -6.90
C GLY A 68 -11.63 -8.75 -7.05
N ASN A 69 -11.59 -8.01 -5.95
CA ASN A 69 -11.24 -6.59 -5.91
C ASN A 69 -9.76 -6.38 -5.60
N ASN A 70 -9.25 -5.18 -5.88
CA ASN A 70 -7.86 -4.85 -5.52
C ASN A 70 -7.73 -4.59 -4.01
N GLY A 71 -6.52 -4.71 -3.48
CA GLY A 71 -6.24 -4.55 -2.05
C GLY A 71 -6.61 -3.19 -1.46
N PHE A 72 -6.90 -2.17 -2.26
CA PHE A 72 -7.25 -0.82 -1.80
C PHE A 72 -8.74 -0.64 -1.53
N TYR A 73 -9.58 -1.58 -1.95
CA TYR A 73 -11.00 -1.52 -1.62
C TYR A 73 -11.23 -1.53 -0.10
N GLN A 74 -10.29 -2.05 0.68
CA GLN A 74 -10.33 -1.96 2.15
C GLN A 74 -10.36 -0.52 2.70
N LEU A 75 -9.95 0.48 1.90
CA LEU A 75 -9.96 1.90 2.27
C LEU A 75 -11.28 2.59 1.94
N ILE A 76 -12.16 1.95 1.15
CA ILE A 76 -13.48 2.48 0.88
C ILE A 76 -14.28 2.44 2.18
N PRO A 77 -14.87 3.57 2.63
CA PRO A 77 -15.71 3.60 3.82
C PRO A 77 -16.77 2.50 3.76
N PHE A 78 -16.97 1.79 4.88
CA PHE A 78 -17.94 0.70 5.04
C PHE A 78 -17.68 -0.57 4.21
N TYR A 79 -16.66 -0.62 3.34
CA TYR A 79 -16.32 -1.84 2.60
C TYR A 79 -15.87 -3.00 3.51
N ILE A 80 -15.47 -2.68 4.75
CA ILE A 80 -15.22 -3.68 5.79
C ILE A 80 -16.42 -4.61 6.03
N PHE A 81 -17.66 -4.14 5.87
CA PHE A 81 -18.84 -4.99 5.98
C PHE A 81 -18.91 -6.02 4.84
N ALA A 82 -18.60 -5.60 3.61
CA ALA A 82 -18.49 -6.53 2.48
C ALA A 82 -17.36 -7.55 2.72
N MET A 83 -16.22 -7.11 3.26
CA MET A 83 -15.10 -7.99 3.61
C MET A 83 -15.47 -9.04 4.66
N ILE A 84 -16.29 -8.70 5.65
CA ILE A 84 -16.69 -9.59 6.75
C ILE A 84 -17.81 -10.56 6.31
N PHE A 85 -18.81 -10.07 5.58
CA PHE A 85 -20.04 -10.83 5.32
C PHE A 85 -20.08 -11.53 3.96
N SER A 86 -19.45 -10.98 2.91
CA SER A 86 -19.56 -11.54 1.56
C SER A 86 -18.77 -12.85 1.39
N GLU A 87 -19.25 -13.74 0.52
CA GLU A 87 -18.46 -14.89 0.07
C GLU A 87 -17.39 -14.48 -0.94
N GLY A 88 -16.25 -15.18 -0.91
CA GLY A 88 -15.19 -15.01 -1.90
C GLY A 88 -15.50 -15.67 -3.25
N GLU A 89 -14.70 -15.34 -4.26
CA GLU A 89 -14.81 -15.92 -5.59
C GLU A 89 -14.45 -17.42 -5.58
N LYS A 90 -15.38 -18.30 -5.93
CA LYS A 90 -15.17 -19.77 -5.86
C LYS A 90 -14.18 -20.31 -6.90
N ARG A 91 -13.73 -19.49 -7.85
CA ARG A 91 -12.82 -19.87 -8.93
C ARG A 91 -11.45 -19.24 -8.73
N LYS A 92 -10.45 -19.78 -9.42
CA LYS A 92 -9.14 -19.13 -9.53
C LYS A 92 -9.31 -17.74 -10.15
N ASN A 93 -8.72 -16.74 -9.52
CA ASN A 93 -8.67 -15.38 -10.02
C ASN A 93 -7.21 -14.92 -10.17
N LYS A 94 -7.00 -13.67 -10.57
CA LYS A 94 -5.65 -13.09 -10.78
C LYS A 94 -4.78 -13.05 -9.51
N TYR A 95 -5.36 -13.24 -8.33
CA TYR A 95 -4.67 -13.23 -7.04
C TYR A 95 -4.37 -14.62 -6.48
N GLY A 96 -4.92 -15.68 -7.08
CA GLY A 96 -4.63 -17.06 -6.68
C GLY A 96 -5.82 -18.02 -6.85
N GLN A 97 -5.58 -19.28 -6.50
CA GLN A 97 -6.64 -20.28 -6.38
C GLN A 97 -7.62 -19.92 -5.26
N ASP A 98 -8.85 -20.43 -5.37
CA ASP A 98 -9.83 -20.33 -4.29
C ASP A 98 -9.24 -20.94 -3.00
N PRO A 99 -9.12 -20.17 -1.91
CA PRO A 99 -8.61 -20.67 -0.63
C PRO A 99 -9.35 -21.90 -0.12
N LYS A 100 -10.66 -22.00 -0.40
CA LYS A 100 -11.48 -23.14 0.03
C LYS A 100 -11.13 -24.40 -0.77
N LEU A 101 -10.99 -24.26 -2.09
CA LEU A 101 -10.52 -25.35 -2.94
C LEU A 101 -9.09 -25.75 -2.58
N GLN A 102 -8.22 -24.79 -2.31
CA GLN A 102 -6.83 -25.06 -1.93
C GLN A 102 -6.74 -25.77 -0.58
N GLU A 103 -7.61 -25.43 0.38
CA GLU A 103 -7.72 -26.17 1.66
C GLU A 103 -8.21 -27.60 1.46
N LEU A 104 -9.14 -27.84 0.51
CA LEU A 104 -9.60 -29.18 0.16
C LEU A 104 -8.50 -29.99 -0.54
N LEU A 105 -7.79 -29.38 -1.49
CA LEU A 105 -6.65 -29.99 -2.16
C LEU A 105 -5.51 -30.28 -1.17
N ASP A 106 -5.16 -29.34 -0.28
CA ASP A 106 -4.15 -29.55 0.77
C ASP A 106 -4.56 -30.70 1.72
N ARG A 107 -5.87 -30.99 1.88
CA ARG A 107 -6.38 -32.17 2.62
C ARG A 107 -6.34 -33.46 1.79
N GLU A 108 -6.52 -33.39 0.47
CA GLU A 108 -6.50 -34.53 -0.46
C GLU A 108 -5.08 -34.90 -0.94
N VAL A 109 -4.10 -34.00 -0.82
CA VAL A 109 -2.70 -34.15 -1.27
C VAL A 109 -1.84 -35.10 -0.38
N SER A 110 -2.47 -36.02 0.37
CA SER A 110 -1.82 -37.26 0.80
C SER A 110 -1.59 -38.26 -0.34
N THR A 111 -1.89 -37.92 -1.60
CA THR A 111 -1.43 -38.64 -2.82
C THR A 111 -1.34 -37.66 -4.01
N PRO A 112 -0.37 -37.76 -4.95
CA PRO A 112 -0.08 -36.67 -5.87
C PRO A 112 -0.84 -36.79 -7.19
N ALA A 113 -1.47 -35.70 -7.64
CA ALA A 113 -1.71 -35.49 -9.06
C ALA A 113 -1.71 -33.98 -9.40
N LYS A 114 -0.88 -33.63 -10.40
CA LYS A 114 -0.73 -32.29 -10.98
C LYS A 114 -2.00 -31.85 -11.70
N ALA A 115 -2.31 -30.55 -11.67
CA ALA A 115 -3.21 -29.93 -12.64
C ALA A 115 -2.66 -28.58 -13.14
N ALA A 116 -2.77 -28.40 -14.46
CA ALA A 116 -2.07 -27.43 -15.30
C ALA A 116 -2.56 -25.97 -15.18
N GLN A 117 -1.68 -25.04 -15.54
CA GLN A 117 -1.94 -23.61 -15.72
C GLN A 117 -2.58 -23.31 -17.08
N PHE A 118 -3.61 -22.47 -17.08
CA PHE A 118 -4.11 -21.77 -18.26
C PHE A 118 -4.01 -20.25 -18.02
N ILE A 119 -3.50 -19.52 -19.00
CA ILE A 119 -3.35 -18.06 -19.02
C ILE A 119 -4.32 -17.52 -20.08
N SER A 120 -5.00 -16.41 -19.78
CA SER A 120 -5.79 -15.65 -20.75
C SER A 120 -5.55 -14.13 -20.56
N PRO A 121 -5.64 -13.32 -21.64
CA PRO A 121 -4.79 -12.15 -21.82
C PRO A 121 -5.51 -10.79 -21.69
N GLU A 122 -4.65 -9.79 -21.43
CA GLU A 122 -4.69 -8.40 -21.88
C GLU A 122 -6.04 -7.65 -21.93
N LYS A 123 -6.29 -6.89 -20.86
CA LYS A 123 -6.80 -5.49 -20.90
C LYS A 123 -6.48 -4.77 -19.58
N GLY A 124 -5.35 -5.16 -18.96
CA GLY A 124 -5.08 -4.93 -17.54
C GLY A 124 -4.16 -3.76 -17.21
N ILE A 125 -3.38 -3.24 -18.16
CA ILE A 125 -2.22 -2.38 -17.83
C ILE A 125 -2.67 -1.02 -17.28
N LEU A 126 -3.59 -0.31 -17.95
CA LEU A 126 -4.04 1.02 -17.51
C LEU A 126 -4.86 0.98 -16.21
N LYS A 127 -5.72 -0.04 -16.03
CA LYS A 127 -6.50 -0.21 -14.79
C LYS A 127 -5.63 -0.66 -13.61
N LYS A 128 -4.61 -1.48 -13.88
CA LYS A 128 -3.62 -1.93 -12.89
C LYS A 128 -2.71 -0.76 -12.46
N LEU A 129 -2.29 0.06 -13.41
CA LEU A 129 -1.50 1.27 -13.17
C LEU A 129 -2.21 2.26 -12.26
N GLY A 130 -3.49 2.57 -12.55
CA GLY A 130 -4.28 3.46 -11.70
C GLY A 130 -4.42 2.95 -10.26
N SER A 131 -4.62 1.64 -10.09
CA SER A 131 -4.74 1.03 -8.76
C SER A 131 -3.42 0.95 -8.00
N GLU A 132 -2.28 0.73 -8.66
CA GLU A 132 -0.95 0.63 -8.03
C GLU A 132 -0.37 2.01 -7.66
N LEU A 133 -0.77 3.05 -8.39
CA LEU A 133 -0.41 4.43 -8.12
C LEU A 133 -1.17 5.02 -6.93
N LEU A 134 -2.51 4.96 -6.97
CA LEU A 134 -3.39 5.44 -5.87
C LEU A 134 -3.01 4.80 -4.53
N SER A 135 -2.71 3.53 -4.63
CA SER A 135 -2.11 2.67 -3.64
C SER A 135 -0.91 3.25 -2.91
N GLY A 136 0.13 3.61 -3.65
CA GLY A 136 1.34 4.14 -3.03
C GLY A 136 1.14 5.54 -2.51
N ILE A 137 0.30 6.35 -3.14
CA ILE A 137 -0.09 7.66 -2.63
C ILE A 137 -0.65 7.53 -1.21
N LEU A 138 -1.64 6.65 -1.02
CA LEU A 138 -2.31 6.49 0.27
C LEU A 138 -1.38 5.89 1.33
N MET A 139 -0.51 4.95 0.95
CA MET A 139 0.46 4.38 1.88
C MET A 139 1.52 5.40 2.31
N THR A 140 1.98 6.25 1.38
CA THR A 140 2.88 7.36 1.68
C THR A 140 2.20 8.34 2.63
N ALA A 141 0.91 8.62 2.42
CA ALA A 141 0.14 9.57 3.23
C ALA A 141 -0.02 9.07 4.66
N LEU A 142 -0.34 7.78 4.80
CA LEU A 142 -0.39 7.15 6.11
C LEU A 142 0.96 7.23 6.82
N ALA A 143 2.06 6.96 6.11
CA ALA A 143 3.40 7.00 6.70
C ALA A 143 3.77 8.41 7.20
N VAL A 144 3.51 9.44 6.40
CA VAL A 144 3.75 10.85 6.79
C VAL A 144 2.85 11.24 7.96
N ALA A 145 1.55 10.98 7.89
CA ALA A 145 0.61 11.31 8.97
C ALA A 145 0.99 10.65 10.30
N LEU A 146 1.43 9.38 10.28
CA LEU A 146 1.92 8.69 11.46
C LEU A 146 3.17 9.38 12.02
N VAL A 147 4.16 9.66 11.17
CA VAL A 147 5.40 10.30 11.60
C VAL A 147 5.14 11.69 12.18
N SER A 148 4.35 12.52 11.52
CA SER A 148 4.01 13.86 12.00
C SER A 148 3.28 13.80 13.35
N TYR A 149 2.35 12.86 13.51
CA TYR A 149 1.65 12.64 14.78
C TYR A 149 2.59 12.26 15.93
N PHE A 150 3.58 11.39 15.67
CA PHE A 150 4.49 10.89 16.71
C PHE A 150 5.63 11.84 17.04
N LEU A 151 6.17 12.55 16.05
CA LEU A 151 7.32 13.44 16.27
C LEU A 151 6.92 14.76 16.94
N ARG A 152 5.69 15.25 16.71
CA ARG A 152 5.19 16.54 17.25
C ARG A 152 6.22 17.67 17.12
N ASP A 153 7.00 17.61 16.06
CA ASP A 153 8.08 18.55 15.77
C ASP A 153 7.71 19.33 14.51
N ASP A 154 7.57 20.64 14.66
CA ASP A 154 7.24 21.55 13.56
C ASP A 154 8.52 22.12 12.90
N GLY A 155 9.69 21.61 13.28
CA GLY A 155 10.99 22.02 12.77
C GLY A 155 11.36 21.43 11.40
N TRP A 156 12.52 21.86 10.89
CA TRP A 156 13.11 21.39 9.64
C TRP A 156 13.32 19.86 9.57
N GLY A 157 13.37 19.19 10.72
CA GLY A 157 13.47 17.73 10.79
C GLY A 157 12.26 17.01 10.19
N ASN A 158 11.05 17.49 10.46
CA ASN A 158 9.82 16.91 9.91
C ASN A 158 9.79 17.02 8.38
N PHE A 159 10.19 18.16 7.84
CA PHE A 159 10.31 18.38 6.39
C PHE A 159 11.30 17.40 5.73
N ILE A 160 12.46 17.16 6.35
CA ILE A 160 13.45 16.19 5.82
C ILE A 160 12.86 14.78 5.81
N ILE A 161 12.20 14.37 6.89
CA ILE A 161 11.61 13.04 6.99
C ILE A 161 10.49 12.85 5.98
N GLU A 162 9.65 13.86 5.80
CA GLU A 162 8.61 13.87 4.77
C GLU A 162 9.19 13.71 3.37
N CYS A 163 10.28 14.42 3.04
CA CYS A 163 11.00 14.24 1.77
C CYS A 163 11.47 12.79 1.58
N ILE A 164 12.04 12.18 2.63
CA ILE A 164 12.49 10.77 2.62
C ILE A 164 11.30 9.83 2.39
N LEU A 165 10.17 10.08 3.04
CA LEU A 165 8.96 9.26 2.91
C LEU A 165 8.35 9.36 1.51
N ILE A 166 8.35 10.54 0.88
CA ILE A 166 7.92 10.72 -0.52
C ILE A 166 8.81 9.92 -1.47
N ILE A 167 10.14 9.98 -1.27
CA ILE A 167 11.11 9.19 -2.06
C ILE A 167 10.85 7.69 -1.88
N ALA A 168 10.72 7.21 -0.65
CA ALA A 168 10.52 5.80 -0.32
C ALA A 168 9.16 5.28 -0.79
N GLY A 169 8.12 6.11 -0.68
CA GLY A 169 6.77 5.82 -1.14
C GLY A 169 6.71 5.62 -2.64
N TYR A 170 7.24 6.56 -3.42
CA TYR A 170 7.28 6.43 -4.87
C TYR A 170 8.21 5.30 -5.34
N PHE A 171 9.32 5.06 -4.63
CA PHE A 171 10.16 3.87 -4.89
C PHE A 171 9.36 2.57 -4.75
N THR A 172 8.51 2.48 -3.72
CA THR A 172 7.68 1.30 -3.50
C THR A 172 6.62 1.15 -4.58
N VAL A 173 6.03 2.25 -5.07
CA VAL A 173 5.15 2.20 -6.26
C VAL A 173 5.87 1.60 -7.45
N LEU A 174 7.09 2.08 -7.76
CA LEU A 174 7.87 1.54 -8.87
C LEU A 174 8.21 0.06 -8.67
N ALA A 175 8.60 -0.31 -7.45
CA ALA A 175 8.91 -1.68 -7.10
C ALA A 175 7.71 -2.60 -7.28
N VAL A 176 6.53 -2.24 -6.78
CA VAL A 176 5.31 -3.05 -6.87
C VAL A 176 4.80 -3.12 -8.32
N SER A 177 4.79 -2.00 -9.02
CA SER A 177 4.19 -1.89 -10.36
C SER A 177 5.04 -2.56 -11.45
N PHE A 178 6.37 -2.54 -11.31
CA PHE A 178 7.31 -2.98 -12.34
C PHE A 178 8.22 -4.15 -11.93
N ASN A 179 8.00 -4.81 -10.78
CA ASN A 179 8.79 -6.00 -10.40
C ASN A 179 8.65 -7.14 -11.43
N ARG A 180 7.43 -7.33 -11.97
CA ARG A 180 7.07 -8.47 -12.84
C ARG A 180 6.73 -8.07 -14.28
N ASN A 181 6.56 -6.79 -14.56
CA ASN A 181 6.20 -6.28 -15.88
C ASN A 181 7.43 -5.65 -16.57
N ASN A 182 7.47 -5.64 -17.89
CA ASN A 182 8.50 -4.92 -18.65
C ASN A 182 8.43 -3.44 -18.30
N PHE A 183 9.56 -2.87 -17.86
CA PHE A 183 9.71 -1.44 -17.67
C PHE A 183 9.56 -0.79 -19.04
N THR A 184 8.39 -0.22 -19.33
CA THR A 184 8.12 0.38 -20.63
C THR A 184 9.08 1.53 -20.85
N ASN A 185 9.93 1.49 -21.88
CA ASN A 185 10.96 2.52 -22.09
C ASN A 185 10.39 3.89 -22.56
N SER A 186 9.07 4.09 -22.44
CA SER A 186 8.40 5.35 -22.78
C SER A 186 8.69 6.40 -21.70
N SER A 187 9.45 7.44 -22.08
CA SER A 187 9.75 8.59 -21.23
C SER A 187 8.48 9.35 -20.81
N THR A 188 7.55 9.54 -21.74
CA THR A 188 6.27 10.24 -21.51
C THR A 188 5.42 9.54 -20.46
N PHE A 189 5.36 8.22 -20.48
CA PHE A 189 4.63 7.44 -19.49
C PHE A 189 5.10 7.72 -18.07
N PHE A 190 6.42 7.73 -17.84
CA PHE A 190 6.97 7.97 -16.50
C PHE A 190 6.81 9.43 -16.04
N ILE A 191 6.78 10.39 -16.97
CA ILE A 191 6.45 11.78 -16.62
C ILE A 191 5.01 11.86 -16.09
N VAL A 192 4.06 11.26 -16.81
CA VAL A 192 2.64 11.24 -16.40
C VAL A 192 2.46 10.48 -15.09
N HIS A 193 3.10 9.34 -14.93
CA HIS A 193 3.02 8.52 -13.72
C HIS A 193 3.53 9.27 -12.47
N ARG A 194 4.65 10.00 -12.62
CA ARG A 194 5.22 10.83 -11.54
C ARG A 194 4.34 12.02 -11.21
N ALA A 195 3.83 12.71 -12.23
CA ALA A 195 2.91 13.82 -12.04
C ALA A 195 1.64 13.36 -11.31
N ALA A 196 1.08 12.23 -11.71
CA ALA A 196 -0.09 11.67 -11.06
C ALA A 196 0.18 11.23 -9.61
N PHE A 197 1.38 10.69 -9.30
CA PHE A 197 1.78 10.44 -7.91
C PHE A 197 1.82 11.73 -7.09
N SER A 198 2.55 12.75 -7.57
CA SER A 198 2.76 14.00 -6.83
C SER A 198 1.47 14.80 -6.65
N ILE A 199 0.62 14.86 -7.66
CA ILE A 199 -0.70 15.49 -7.57
C ILE A 199 -1.58 14.73 -6.57
N GLY A 200 -1.66 13.39 -6.69
CA GLY A 200 -2.46 12.59 -5.79
C GLY A 200 -1.97 12.67 -4.34
N TRP A 201 -0.65 12.67 -4.14
CA TRP A 201 0.01 12.92 -2.87
C TRP A 201 -0.42 14.25 -2.26
N TYR A 202 -0.25 15.34 -3.02
CA TYR A 202 -0.58 16.69 -2.58
C TYR A 202 -2.07 16.82 -2.22
N LEU A 203 -2.97 16.24 -3.03
CA LEU A 203 -4.39 16.27 -2.72
C LEU A 203 -4.72 15.56 -1.40
N VAL A 204 -4.10 14.41 -1.13
CA VAL A 204 -4.36 13.67 0.11
C VAL A 204 -3.82 14.41 1.33
N ILE A 205 -2.63 15.01 1.25
CA ILE A 205 -2.06 15.74 2.39
C ILE A 205 -2.84 17.03 2.67
N VAL A 206 -3.27 17.76 1.64
CA VAL A 206 -4.11 18.95 1.81
C VAL A 206 -5.45 18.59 2.45
N ILE A 207 -6.10 17.51 1.99
CA ILE A 207 -7.34 17.03 2.61
C ILE A 207 -7.12 16.68 4.09
N TYR A 208 -6.01 16.01 4.40
CA TYR A 208 -5.64 15.67 5.76
C TYR A 208 -5.41 16.91 6.63
N GLU A 209 -4.66 17.91 6.15
CA GLU A 209 -4.39 19.14 6.88
C GLU A 209 -5.64 19.99 7.09
N VAL A 210 -6.49 20.12 6.06
CA VAL A 210 -7.78 20.81 6.17
C VAL A 210 -8.65 20.16 7.24
N TYR A 211 -8.71 18.83 7.27
CA TYR A 211 -9.44 18.07 8.27
C TYR A 211 -8.83 18.18 9.67
N SER A 212 -7.51 18.04 9.79
CA SER A 212 -6.79 18.01 11.07
C SER A 212 -6.75 19.38 11.74
N ASN A 213 -6.55 20.44 10.96
CA ASN A 213 -6.33 21.80 11.46
C ASN A 213 -7.59 22.69 11.41
N ASN A 214 -8.75 22.13 11.04
CA ASN A 214 -10.02 22.86 10.89
C ASN A 214 -9.88 24.14 10.04
N ILE A 215 -9.11 24.08 8.94
CA ILE A 215 -8.87 25.25 8.10
C ILE A 215 -10.17 25.57 7.34
N THR A 216 -10.84 26.66 7.70
CA THR A 216 -12.13 27.09 7.14
C THR A 216 -12.00 28.17 6.06
N GLU A 217 -10.83 28.80 5.92
CA GLU A 217 -10.61 29.93 5.01
C GLU A 217 -9.56 29.59 3.94
N LEU A 218 -9.88 29.91 2.67
CA LEU A 218 -8.96 29.78 1.55
C LEU A 218 -7.91 30.89 1.60
N ASN A 219 -6.68 30.53 1.99
CA ASN A 219 -5.57 31.46 2.04
C ASN A 219 -4.86 31.56 0.67
N PHE A 220 -5.18 32.58 -0.11
CA PHE A 220 -4.52 32.83 -1.40
C PHE A 220 -3.01 33.06 -1.31
N ALA A 221 -2.49 33.50 -0.15
CA ALA A 221 -1.04 33.63 0.07
C ALA A 221 -0.33 32.27 0.21
N GLY A 222 -1.07 31.19 0.49
CA GLY A 222 -0.54 29.81 0.57
C GLY A 222 -0.28 29.18 -0.79
N ILE A 223 -0.89 29.69 -1.87
CA ILE A 223 -0.86 29.08 -3.22
C ILE A 223 0.58 28.95 -3.75
N SER A 224 1.46 29.92 -3.49
CA SER A 224 2.85 29.80 -3.91
C SER A 224 3.60 28.70 -3.16
N GLY A 225 3.28 28.49 -1.88
CA GLY A 225 3.83 27.41 -1.07
C GLY A 225 3.33 26.05 -1.54
N ASP A 226 2.04 25.94 -1.82
CA ASP A 226 1.40 24.76 -2.39
C ASP A 226 2.02 24.34 -3.73
N ILE A 227 2.21 25.31 -4.63
CA ILE A 227 2.86 25.08 -5.92
C ILE A 227 4.31 24.64 -5.72
N ALA A 228 5.06 25.29 -4.83
CA ALA A 228 6.43 24.92 -4.53
C ALA A 228 6.53 23.50 -3.96
N TYR A 229 5.60 23.13 -3.08
CA TYR A 229 5.51 21.81 -2.48
C TYR A 229 5.16 20.73 -3.52
N LEU A 230 4.20 21.00 -4.40
CA LEU A 230 3.84 20.11 -5.51
C LEU A 230 5.02 19.90 -6.47
N ILE A 231 5.73 20.98 -6.84
CA ILE A 231 6.93 20.91 -7.68
C ILE A 231 8.04 20.14 -6.96
N GLY A 232 8.27 20.42 -5.67
CA GLY A 232 9.26 19.73 -4.85
C GLY A 232 9.00 18.23 -4.78
N SER A 233 7.78 17.82 -4.44
CA SER A 233 7.38 16.41 -4.41
C SER A 233 7.55 15.74 -5.78
N PHE A 234 7.24 16.45 -6.88
CA PHE A 234 7.52 15.96 -8.23
C PHE A 234 9.02 15.77 -8.49
N ILE A 235 9.87 16.73 -8.12
CA ILE A 235 11.32 16.63 -8.28
C ILE A 235 11.86 15.42 -7.50
N LEU A 236 11.42 15.21 -6.26
CA LEU A 236 11.86 14.09 -5.42
C LEU A 236 11.64 12.73 -6.08
N THR A 237 10.57 12.56 -6.87
CA THR A 237 10.30 11.29 -7.59
C THR A 237 11.33 10.95 -8.68
N TYR A 238 12.19 11.88 -9.11
CA TYR A 238 13.27 11.56 -10.07
C TYR A 238 14.32 10.63 -9.48
N ILE A 239 14.64 10.77 -8.18
CA ILE A 239 15.65 9.96 -7.50
C ILE A 239 15.35 8.45 -7.64
N PRO A 240 14.20 7.96 -7.17
CA PRO A 240 13.83 6.54 -7.31
C PRO A 240 13.59 6.13 -8.77
N TYR A 241 13.12 7.03 -9.65
CA TYR A 241 12.97 6.74 -11.08
C TYR A 241 14.32 6.42 -11.74
N PHE A 242 15.34 7.26 -11.55
CA PHE A 242 16.66 7.05 -12.13
C PHE A 242 17.32 5.80 -11.56
N TYR A 243 17.23 5.59 -10.24
CA TYR A 243 17.72 4.36 -9.62
C TYR A 243 17.09 3.12 -10.26
N TYR A 244 15.76 3.10 -10.40
CA TYR A 244 15.04 1.94 -10.94
C TYR A 244 15.35 1.71 -12.43
N LYS A 245 15.46 2.78 -13.22
CA LYS A 245 15.83 2.74 -14.64
C LYS A 245 17.22 2.13 -14.86
N THR A 246 18.23 2.59 -14.11
CA THR A 246 19.61 2.08 -14.23
C THR A 246 19.68 0.60 -13.89
N ARG A 247 19.01 0.16 -12.81
CA ARG A 247 19.00 -1.25 -12.38
C ARG A 247 18.35 -2.18 -13.41
N LYS A 248 17.26 -1.77 -14.06
CA LYS A 248 16.61 -2.59 -15.11
C LYS A 248 17.47 -2.65 -16.37
N ASN A 249 18.15 -1.57 -16.76
CA ASN A 249 19.07 -1.58 -17.89
C ASN A 249 20.25 -2.54 -17.68
N GLN A 250 20.82 -2.60 -16.48
CA GLN A 250 21.90 -3.55 -16.17
C GLN A 250 21.47 -5.02 -16.32
N ASN A 251 20.25 -5.36 -15.88
CA ASN A 251 19.72 -6.72 -16.01
C ASN A 251 19.44 -7.13 -17.47
N LEU A 252 19.16 -6.17 -18.36
CA LEU A 252 18.99 -6.45 -19.79
C LEU A 252 20.34 -6.78 -20.44
N ILE A 253 21.39 -6.01 -20.12
CA ILE A 253 22.74 -6.22 -20.65
C ILE A 253 23.31 -7.59 -20.21
N SER A 254 23.02 -8.05 -18.99
CA SER A 254 23.47 -9.35 -18.50
C SER A 254 22.74 -10.57 -19.08
N LEU A 255 21.60 -10.37 -19.77
CA LEU A 255 20.85 -11.45 -20.43
C LEU A 255 21.24 -11.61 -21.91
N GLU A 256 21.93 -10.61 -22.48
CA GLU A 256 22.41 -10.60 -23.87
C GLU A 256 23.88 -11.03 -24.02
N ALA A 257 24.61 -11.18 -22.91
CA ALA A 257 26.01 -11.63 -22.83
C ALA A 257 26.09 -13.10 -22.37
#